data_AF-A0AAI8PAC7-F1
#
_entry.id   AF-A0AAI8PAC7-F1
#
_cell.length_a   1.000
_cell.length_b   1.000
_cell.length_c   1.000
_cell.angle_alpha   90.00
_cell.angle_beta   90.00
_cell.angle_gamma   90.00
#
_symmetry.space_group_name_H-M   'P 1'
#
loop_
_entity.id
_entity.type
_entity.pdbx_description
1 polymer ?
#
loop_
_entity_poly.entity_id
_entity_poly.type
_entity_poly.pdbx_seq_one_letter_code
_entity_poly.pdbx_strand_id
1 'polypeptide(L)'
;MILRTLRNRLGLLAMPLLAACSGHQTERHVVYENTVYHWRIEHVVQHNFPASTHQYYQVFLNDRPLVLPAKAFNDERNIEVFLAAGGFDIAHWRNKSIVVTFENTQARGGETIRLIRSVMITPDLNERDIILTDLLTQQEVVVERVEADAPQP
;
A
#
# COMPACT_ATOMS: atom_id res chain seq x y z
N MET A 1 -34.79 -46.80 1.13
CA MET A 1 -33.40 -46.76 1.65
C MET A 1 -32.39 -46.13 0.68
N ILE A 2 -32.64 -46.15 -0.64
CA ILE A 2 -31.73 -45.62 -1.70
C ILE A 2 -31.68 -44.07 -1.75
N LEU A 3 -32.74 -43.38 -1.31
CA LEU A 3 -32.81 -41.90 -1.39
C LEU A 3 -31.89 -41.17 -0.38
N ARG A 4 -31.59 -41.81 0.78
CA ARG A 4 -30.79 -41.19 1.85
C ARG A 4 -29.28 -41.21 1.54
N THR A 5 -28.81 -42.24 0.83
CA THR A 5 -27.40 -42.37 0.43
C THR A 5 -27.01 -41.45 -0.72
N LEU A 6 -27.94 -41.09 -1.61
CA LEU A 6 -27.68 -40.14 -2.69
C LEU A 6 -27.53 -38.70 -2.19
N ARG A 7 -28.36 -38.31 -1.20
CA ARG A 7 -28.33 -36.97 -0.58
C ARG A 7 -27.01 -36.69 0.16
N ASN A 8 -26.40 -37.71 0.77
CA ASN A 8 -25.11 -37.57 1.45
C ASN A 8 -23.90 -37.51 0.50
N ARG A 9 -24.02 -37.99 -0.75
CA ARG A 9 -22.93 -37.93 -1.73
C ARG A 9 -22.85 -36.58 -2.45
N LEU A 10 -23.97 -35.88 -2.68
CA LEU A 10 -23.95 -34.53 -3.24
C LEU A 10 -23.36 -33.48 -2.28
N GLY A 11 -23.59 -33.62 -0.97
CA GLY A 11 -23.03 -32.70 0.02
C GLY A 11 -21.51 -32.75 0.12
N LEU A 12 -20.90 -33.92 -0.10
CA LEU A 12 -19.44 -34.10 -0.09
C LEU A 12 -18.75 -33.53 -1.35
N LEU A 13 -19.44 -33.45 -2.49
CA LEU A 13 -18.91 -32.90 -3.73
C LEU A 13 -18.95 -31.37 -3.78
N ALA A 14 -19.84 -30.73 -3.01
CA ALA A 14 -19.97 -29.27 -2.96
C ALA A 14 -18.92 -28.59 -2.06
N MET A 15 -18.43 -29.25 -1.01
CA MET A 15 -17.39 -28.74 -0.10
C MET A 15 -16.04 -28.40 -0.79
N PRO A 16 -15.45 -29.25 -1.65
CA PRO A 16 -14.18 -28.91 -2.30
C PRO A 16 -14.32 -27.79 -3.34
N LEU A 17 -15.51 -27.60 -3.93
CA LEU A 17 -15.79 -26.48 -4.85
C LEU A 17 -15.88 -25.14 -4.11
N LEU A 18 -16.35 -25.12 -2.86
CA LEU A 18 -16.34 -23.92 -2.01
C LEU A 18 -14.93 -23.60 -1.49
N ALA A 19 -14.09 -24.61 -1.23
CA ALA A 19 -12.70 -24.39 -0.82
C ALA A 19 -11.84 -23.77 -1.95
N ALA A 20 -12.12 -24.07 -3.22
CA ALA A 20 -11.43 -23.50 -4.37
C ALA A 20 -11.70 -22.00 -4.61
N CYS A 21 -12.74 -21.43 -3.99
CA CYS A 21 -13.04 -19.99 -4.09
C CYS A 21 -12.31 -19.12 -3.04
N SER A 22 -11.38 -19.68 -2.26
CA SER A 22 -10.71 -18.96 -1.16
C SER A 22 -9.32 -18.43 -1.50
N GLY A 23 -8.86 -18.60 -2.75
CA GLY A 23 -7.51 -18.23 -3.17
C GLY A 23 -7.29 -16.72 -3.24
N HIS A 24 -6.92 -16.11 -2.12
CA HIS A 24 -6.24 -14.81 -2.13
C HIS A 24 -4.79 -15.07 -2.58
N GLN A 25 -4.50 -14.79 -3.84
CA GLN A 25 -3.13 -14.84 -4.37
C GLN A 25 -2.57 -13.42 -4.39
N THR A 26 -1.43 -13.21 -3.73
CA THR A 26 -0.72 -11.92 -3.75
C THR A 26 0.64 -12.10 -4.39
N GLU A 27 0.89 -11.34 -5.45
CA GLU A 27 2.18 -11.27 -6.14
C GLU A 27 2.88 -9.96 -5.76
N ARG A 28 4.20 -10.03 -5.54
CA ARG A 28 5.03 -8.90 -5.14
C ARG A 28 6.28 -8.86 -5.99
N HIS A 29 6.54 -7.71 -6.61
CA HIS A 29 7.70 -7.49 -7.46
C HIS A 29 8.46 -6.26 -6.97
N VAL A 30 9.75 -6.39 -6.64
CA VAL A 30 10.61 -5.24 -6.37
C VAL A 30 10.85 -4.49 -7.68
N VAL A 31 10.39 -3.24 -7.75
CA VAL A 31 10.51 -2.39 -8.95
C VAL A 31 11.54 -1.28 -8.78
N TYR A 32 11.97 -1.02 -7.54
CA TYR A 32 13.04 -0.08 -7.23
C TYR A 32 13.71 -0.47 -5.92
N GLU A 33 15.03 -0.35 -5.87
CA GLU A 33 15.83 -0.56 -4.68
C GLU A 33 16.98 0.46 -4.65
N ASN A 34 17.19 1.07 -3.50
CA ASN A 34 18.33 1.94 -3.22
C ASN A 34 18.99 1.49 -1.94
N THR A 35 20.16 0.87 -2.07
CA THR A 35 20.89 0.29 -0.95
C THR A 35 21.63 1.32 -0.09
N VAL A 36 21.80 2.55 -0.59
CA VAL A 36 22.48 3.64 0.15
C VAL A 36 21.54 4.28 1.17
N TYR A 37 20.28 4.49 0.80
CA TYR A 37 19.25 5.09 1.66
C TYR A 37 18.16 4.10 2.06
N HIS A 38 18.38 2.81 1.79
CA HIS A 38 17.52 1.69 2.16
C HIS A 38 16.04 1.86 1.75
N TRP A 39 15.84 2.40 0.56
CA TRP A 39 14.51 2.43 -0.07
C TRP A 39 14.26 1.13 -0.83
N ARG A 40 13.06 0.58 -0.68
CA ARG A 40 12.56 -0.50 -1.53
C ARG A 40 11.12 -0.20 -1.90
N ILE A 41 10.78 -0.36 -3.18
CA ILE A 41 9.43 -0.19 -3.70
C ILE A 41 9.00 -1.50 -4.33
N GLU A 42 7.88 -2.03 -3.87
CA GLU A 42 7.25 -3.21 -4.43
C GLU A 42 5.99 -2.82 -5.19
N HIS A 43 5.82 -3.37 -6.39
CA HIS A 43 4.53 -3.45 -7.06
C HIS A 43 3.82 -4.71 -6.56
N VAL A 44 2.62 -4.53 -6.02
CA VAL A 44 1.81 -5.59 -5.42
C VAL A 44 0.56 -5.80 -6.26
N VAL A 45 0.31 -7.05 -6.64
CA VAL A 45 -0.87 -7.48 -7.39
C VAL A 45 -1.63 -8.50 -6.54
N GLN A 46 -2.80 -8.12 -6.06
CA GLN A 46 -3.65 -8.94 -5.21
C GLN A 46 -4.86 -9.43 -6.01
N HIS A 47 -4.93 -10.74 -6.24
CA HIS A 47 -6.05 -11.39 -6.92
C HIS A 47 -7.09 -11.82 -5.89
N ASN A 48 -8.22 -11.11 -5.86
CA ASN A 48 -9.35 -11.44 -5.00
C ASN A 48 -10.45 -12.06 -5.86
N PHE A 49 -10.48 -13.40 -5.98
CA PHE A 49 -11.57 -14.09 -6.67
C PHE A 49 -12.83 -14.14 -5.78
N PRO A 50 -14.05 -13.88 -6.29
CA PRO A 50 -14.42 -13.50 -7.67
C PRO A 50 -14.50 -11.98 -7.91
N ALA A 51 -14.03 -11.16 -6.97
CA ALA A 51 -14.25 -9.72 -6.98
C ALA A 51 -13.45 -8.98 -8.06
N SER A 52 -12.12 -8.91 -7.94
CA SER A 52 -11.23 -8.20 -8.88
C SER A 52 -9.76 -8.38 -8.50
N THR A 53 -8.85 -7.97 -9.39
CA THR A 53 -7.44 -7.77 -9.09
C THR A 53 -7.23 -6.35 -8.58
N HIS A 54 -6.62 -6.19 -7.41
CA HIS A 54 -6.20 -4.90 -6.86
C HIS A 54 -4.69 -4.73 -7.07
N GLN A 55 -4.26 -3.57 -7.58
CA GLN A 55 -2.85 -3.28 -7.83
C GLN A 55 -2.44 -2.00 -7.15
N TYR A 56 -1.26 -2.01 -6.53
CA TYR A 56 -0.72 -0.87 -5.82
C TYR A 56 0.79 -0.98 -5.64
N TYR A 57 1.40 0.10 -5.17
CA TYR A 57 2.79 0.11 -4.74
C TYR A 57 2.86 0.15 -3.21
N GLN A 58 3.76 -0.65 -2.65
CA GLN A 58 4.13 -0.59 -1.25
C GLN A 58 5.58 -0.12 -1.14
N VAL A 59 5.81 0.85 -0.27
CA VAL A 59 7.12 1.48 -0.10
C VAL A 59 7.68 1.08 1.25
N PHE A 60 8.99 0.85 1.29
CA PHE A 60 9.71 0.47 2.49
C PHE A 60 10.93 1.39 2.67
N LEU A 61 11.16 1.79 3.92
CA LEU A 61 12.37 2.49 4.36
C LEU A 61 13.00 1.70 5.50
N ASN A 62 14.28 1.35 5.38
CA ASN A 62 14.99 0.51 6.36
C ASN A 62 14.23 -0.81 6.63
N ASP A 63 13.78 -1.46 5.55
CA ASP A 63 12.99 -2.70 5.57
C ASP A 63 11.65 -2.65 6.32
N ARG A 64 11.21 -1.45 6.73
CA ARG A 64 9.90 -1.24 7.35
C ARG A 64 8.93 -0.62 6.36
N PRO A 65 7.66 -1.06 6.32
CA PRO A 65 6.63 -0.40 5.52
C PRO A 65 6.56 1.09 5.86
N LEU A 66 6.51 1.91 4.83
CA LEU A 66 6.30 3.35 4.97
C LEU A 66 4.81 3.63 5.11
N VAL A 67 4.44 4.21 6.24
CA VAL A 67 3.08 4.67 6.51
C VAL A 67 3.10 6.17 6.70
N LEU A 68 2.36 6.89 5.86
CA LEU A 68 2.19 8.33 6.00
C LEU A 68 1.02 8.63 6.94
N PRO A 69 1.19 9.49 7.95
CA PRO A 69 0.11 9.79 8.88
C PRO A 69 -0.99 10.61 8.21
N ALA A 70 -2.23 10.21 8.48
CA ALA A 70 -3.44 10.89 7.99
C ALA A 70 -3.44 12.40 8.28
N LYS A 71 -2.95 12.77 9.48
CA LYS A 71 -2.88 14.15 9.96
C LYS A 71 -2.06 15.07 9.06
N ALA A 72 -1.03 14.57 8.37
CA ALA A 72 -0.22 15.38 7.47
C ALA A 72 -1.00 15.80 6.20
N PHE A 73 -2.07 15.08 5.87
CA PHE A 73 -2.84 15.28 4.63
C PHE A 73 -4.32 15.58 4.86
N ASN A 74 -4.73 15.80 6.11
CA ASN A 74 -6.14 15.90 6.51
C ASN A 74 -6.97 14.71 5.99
N ASP A 75 -6.37 13.52 6.02
CA ASP A 75 -6.99 12.28 5.54
C ASP A 75 -7.85 11.62 6.63
N GLU A 76 -8.80 10.80 6.22
CA GLU A 76 -9.56 9.90 7.09
C GLU A 76 -8.71 8.73 7.60
N ARG A 77 -7.65 8.34 6.87
CA ARG A 77 -6.79 7.20 7.22
C ARG A 77 -5.30 7.43 6.95
N ASN A 78 -4.47 6.66 7.64
CA ASN A 78 -3.06 6.58 7.31
C ASN A 78 -2.88 5.98 5.90
N ILE A 79 -1.82 6.41 5.20
CA ILE A 79 -1.56 5.99 3.82
C ILE A 79 -0.36 5.05 3.81
N GLU A 80 -0.61 3.77 3.55
CA GLU A 80 0.41 2.72 3.38
C GLU A 80 0.45 2.17 1.95
N VAL A 81 -0.55 2.52 1.15
CA VAL A 81 -0.78 2.01 -0.21
C VAL A 81 -0.69 3.16 -1.20
N PHE A 82 0.13 3.01 -2.24
CA PHE A 82 0.39 4.07 -3.22
C PHE A 82 -0.11 3.66 -4.62
N LEU A 83 -0.71 4.62 -5.34
CA LEU A 83 -1.15 4.45 -6.73
C LEU A 83 0.04 4.44 -7.69
N ALA A 84 1.10 5.19 -7.36
CA ALA A 84 2.37 5.18 -8.06
C ALA A 84 3.49 5.44 -7.05
N ALA A 85 4.65 4.85 -7.28
CA ALA A 85 5.86 5.13 -6.52
C ALA A 85 7.09 4.99 -7.42
N GLY A 86 8.07 5.86 -7.24
CA GLY A 86 9.29 5.84 -8.03
C GLY A 86 10.44 6.50 -7.28
N GLY A 87 11.62 5.90 -7.35
CA GLY A 87 12.84 6.51 -6.84
C GLY A 87 13.64 7.17 -7.95
N PHE A 88 14.70 7.88 -7.54
CA PHE A 88 15.66 8.47 -8.47
C PHE A 88 16.84 7.52 -8.72
N ASP A 89 17.45 7.63 -9.90
CA ASP A 89 18.69 6.94 -10.22
C ASP A 89 19.82 7.31 -9.25
N ILE A 90 20.77 6.38 -9.03
CA ILE A 90 21.87 6.57 -8.08
C ILE A 90 22.77 7.77 -8.41
N ALA A 91 22.88 8.17 -9.69
CA ALA A 91 23.65 9.33 -10.12
C ALA A 91 22.88 10.65 -9.99
N HIS A 92 21.57 10.59 -9.68
CA HIS A 92 20.74 11.77 -9.55
C HIS A 92 20.99 12.47 -8.21
N TRP A 93 21.00 13.80 -8.20
CA TRP A 93 21.27 14.59 -6.98
C TRP A 93 20.18 14.44 -5.91
N ARG A 94 18.97 14.00 -6.28
CA ARG A 94 17.87 13.61 -5.36
C ARG A 94 17.80 12.11 -5.08
N ASN A 95 18.87 11.33 -5.29
CA ASN A 95 18.89 9.88 -5.04
C ASN A 95 18.54 9.46 -3.61
N LYS A 96 18.56 10.40 -2.66
CA LYS A 96 18.09 10.21 -1.28
C LYS A 96 16.56 10.11 -1.16
N SER A 97 15.83 10.64 -2.12
CA SER A 97 14.37 10.79 -2.06
C SER A 97 13.65 9.75 -2.94
N ILE A 98 12.36 9.63 -2.71
CA ILE A 98 11.42 8.95 -3.62
C ILE A 98 10.23 9.86 -3.90
N VAL A 99 9.43 9.52 -4.89
CA VAL A 99 8.12 10.15 -5.16
C VAL A 99 7.04 9.10 -5.02
N VAL A 100 5.95 9.46 -4.34
CA VAL A 100 4.76 8.62 -4.22
C VAL A 100 3.51 9.41 -4.58
N THR A 101 2.51 8.71 -5.10
CA THR A 101 1.19 9.24 -5.43
C THR A 101 0.14 8.38 -4.75
N PHE A 102 -0.87 8.98 -4.13
CA PHE A 102 -1.92 8.27 -3.40
C PHE A 102 -3.28 8.98 -3.48
N GLU A 103 -4.35 8.22 -3.23
CA GLU A 103 -5.68 8.77 -3.01
C GLU A 103 -5.76 9.33 -1.60
N ASN A 104 -6.21 10.58 -1.49
CA ASN A 104 -6.39 11.31 -0.26
C ASN A 104 -7.87 11.61 -0.07
N THR A 105 -8.46 11.08 1.00
CA THR A 105 -9.90 11.23 1.29
C THR A 105 -10.08 12.19 2.45
N GLN A 106 -10.85 13.27 2.24
CA GLN A 106 -11.05 14.32 3.24
C GLN A 106 -12.53 14.59 3.47
N ALA A 107 -12.92 14.87 4.72
CA ALA A 107 -14.22 15.43 5.03
C ALA A 107 -14.14 16.98 4.98
N ARG A 108 -14.94 17.60 4.11
CA ARG A 108 -15.00 19.07 3.98
C ARG A 108 -16.44 19.53 3.78
N GLY A 109 -16.91 20.39 4.69
CA GLY A 109 -18.26 20.97 4.59
C GLY A 109 -19.40 19.95 4.66
N GLY A 110 -19.19 18.79 5.28
CA GLY A 110 -20.17 17.70 5.35
C GLY A 110 -20.13 16.73 4.18
N GLU A 111 -19.24 16.96 3.20
CA GLU A 111 -19.04 16.08 2.05
C GLU A 111 -17.67 15.37 2.12
N THR A 112 -17.60 14.16 1.56
CA THR A 112 -16.35 13.45 1.34
C THR A 112 -15.75 13.86 0.00
N ILE A 113 -14.55 14.41 0.02
CA ILE A 113 -13.77 14.78 -1.16
C ILE A 113 -12.64 13.77 -1.33
N ARG A 114 -12.41 13.31 -2.57
CA ARG A 114 -11.29 12.44 -2.93
C ARG A 114 -10.35 13.18 -3.86
N LEU A 115 -9.08 13.25 -3.49
CA LEU A 115 -8.02 13.91 -4.22
C LEU A 115 -6.92 12.91 -4.56
N ILE A 116 -6.19 13.15 -5.65
CA ILE A 116 -4.92 12.46 -5.89
C ILE A 116 -3.81 13.42 -5.52
N ARG A 117 -2.91 13.01 -4.62
CA ARG A 117 -1.75 13.82 -4.21
C ARG A 117 -0.46 13.09 -4.54
N SER A 118 0.56 13.87 -4.87
CA SER A 118 1.92 13.38 -5.09
C SER A 118 2.88 14.13 -4.20
N VAL A 119 3.73 13.40 -3.50
CA VAL A 119 4.74 13.96 -2.59
C VAL A 119 6.10 13.35 -2.88
N MET A 120 7.14 14.16 -2.72
CA MET A 120 8.51 13.67 -2.61
C MET A 120 8.81 13.43 -1.13
N ILE A 121 9.43 12.29 -0.84
CA ILE A 121 9.75 11.84 0.50
C ILE A 121 11.25 11.72 0.63
N THR A 122 11.80 12.39 1.63
CA THR A 122 13.23 12.35 1.94
C THR A 122 13.41 11.87 3.38
N PRO A 123 14.23 10.85 3.66
CA PRO A 123 14.49 10.41 5.02
C PRO A 123 15.27 11.49 5.78
N ASP A 124 14.89 11.76 7.02
CA ASP A 124 15.63 12.68 7.89
C ASP A 124 16.84 12.00 8.54
N LEU A 125 17.77 12.78 9.07
CA LEU A 125 19.03 12.32 9.68
C LEU A 125 18.83 11.45 10.93
N ASN A 126 17.68 11.57 11.60
CA ASN A 126 17.37 10.82 12.82
C ASN A 126 16.72 9.45 12.55
N GLU A 127 16.59 9.06 11.27
CA GLU A 127 15.96 7.83 10.76
C GLU A 127 14.50 7.60 11.16
N ARG A 128 13.93 8.39 12.08
CA ARG A 128 12.54 8.27 12.52
C ARG A 128 11.62 9.13 11.68
N ASP A 129 12.09 10.31 11.31
CA ASP A 129 11.30 11.29 10.60
C ASP A 129 11.53 11.23 9.09
N ILE A 130 10.53 11.70 8.36
CA ILE A 130 10.58 11.92 6.93
C ILE A 130 10.19 13.36 6.63
N ILE A 131 10.84 13.93 5.62
CA ILE A 131 10.49 15.21 5.05
C ILE A 131 9.56 14.94 3.88
N LEU A 132 8.35 15.48 3.95
CA LEU A 132 7.34 15.41 2.90
C LEU A 132 7.32 16.75 2.16
N THR A 133 7.67 16.72 0.87
CA THR A 133 7.55 17.86 -0.03
C THR A 133 6.35 17.63 -0.94
N ASP A 134 5.30 18.44 -0.79
CA ASP A 134 4.15 18.39 -1.68
C ASP A 134 4.56 18.87 -3.09
N LEU A 135 4.34 18.05 -4.12
CA LEU A 135 4.86 18.35 -5.46
C LEU A 135 4.07 19.44 -6.19
N LEU A 136 2.85 19.74 -5.75
CA LEU A 136 2.02 20.80 -6.33
C LEU A 136 2.34 22.16 -5.72
N THR A 137 2.44 22.22 -4.40
CA THR A 137 2.58 23.45 -3.62
C THR A 137 4.03 23.75 -3.20
N GLN A 138 4.92 22.77 -3.32
CA GLN A 138 6.31 22.82 -2.85
C GLN A 138 6.46 23.05 -1.34
N GLN A 139 5.38 22.87 -0.57
CA GLN A 139 5.42 22.97 0.88
C GLN A 139 6.12 21.74 1.46
N GLU A 140 6.97 21.98 2.47
CA GLU A 140 7.71 20.94 3.16
C GLU A 140 7.23 20.80 4.61
N VAL A 141 7.02 19.57 5.04
CA VAL A 141 6.62 19.24 6.41
C VAL A 141 7.46 18.06 6.90
N VAL A 142 8.02 18.19 8.10
CA VAL A 142 8.69 17.08 8.79
C VAL A 142 7.63 16.29 9.55
N VAL A 143 7.64 14.98 9.37
CA VAL A 143 6.61 14.09 9.87
C VAL A 143 7.25 12.85 10.47
N GLU A 144 6.83 12.51 11.70
CA GLU A 144 7.20 11.25 12.32
C GLU A 144 6.51 10.09 11.62
N ARG A 145 7.27 9.03 11.29
CA ARG A 145 6.70 7.83 10.69
C ARG A 145 5.80 7.11 11.67
N VAL A 146 4.66 6.64 11.18
CA VAL A 146 3.81 5.70 11.92
C VAL A 146 4.29 4.29 11.60
N GLU A 147 4.33 3.41 12.59
CA GLU A 147 4.58 2.00 12.35
C GLU A 147 3.31 1.37 11.74
N ALA A 148 3.48 0.49 10.75
CA ALA A 148 2.36 -0.32 10.27
C ALA A 148 1.87 -1.23 11.40
N ASP A 149 0.56 -1.27 11.63
CA ASP A 149 -0.03 -2.29 12.49
C ASP A 149 0.30 -3.66 11.91
N ALA A 150 0.70 -4.60 12.77
CA ALA A 150 1.05 -5.95 12.33
C ALA A 150 -0.11 -6.52 11.49
N PRO A 151 0.17 -7.17 10.33
CA PRO A 151 -0.88 -7.77 9.54
C PRO A 151 -1.67 -8.74 10.42
N GLN A 152 -2.98 -8.51 10.57
CA GLN A 152 -3.84 -9.46 11.25
C GLN A 152 -3.87 -10.77 10.45
N PRO A 153 -3.63 -11.91 11.11
CA PRO A 153 -3.51 -13.22 10.46
C PRO A 153 -4.82 -13.70 9.81
#